data_AF-A0A848XZ52-F1
#
_entry.id   AF-A0A848XZ52-F1
#
_cell.length_a   1.000
_cell.length_b   1.000
_cell.length_c   1.000
_cell.angle_alpha   90.00
_cell.angle_beta   90.00
_cell.angle_gamma   90.00
#
_symmetry.space_group_name_H-M   'P 1'
#
loop_
_entity.id
_entity.type
_entity.pdbx_description
1 polymer ?
#
loop_
_entity_poly.entity_id
_entity_poly.type
_entity_poly.pdbx_seq_one_letter_code
_entity_poly.pdbx_strand_id
1 'polypeptide(L)'
;MPRPPFSPPDRPDVPPSSPPDRSNDLTPVPGILGPDEAHAVTAPDEEPSGYPDDPEAPPPTEPLVLDPVPEPEPSSYPDAPDAPPPTDALRGNDTLEPETAPSASLLPVPLETVEAAKEATRSRARDFGRLVLRYATRYWPERTASEAPAVDEPPRLVGRIGQIIPYMRIIPWTLAALFAASFAWDFPGMTVSIFGEAVSVEGLLRIVSVSGLIGFFTNWLAITMLFQPREKRVLIPQGLIPAQRERVIFRLAQAISQELINEEIIKEKIHESGVIGRYRDLALGVVRGVVEDPEFRTDLKGLTGEYVQEVLGSEAIRTELAEVAAKKVEEQAGQGLGGVALRLYRTFAEDDFQRRIDAAIAELPGAVSPLLDRLDTALDQIPEKVEARADELEAWATKAVLSFVEGLDVHAMIIDNARGYDEAQLERILKSTSNEQLNYIKYLGGILGLFGGLVIWQPLASLAVFAVLTLAVWGLDEVLVRARRKVA
;
A
#
# COMPACT_ATOMS: atom_id res chain seq x y z
N MET A 1 58.11 -16.52 12.45
CA MET A 1 58.13 -15.64 11.27
C MET A 1 57.20 -16.21 10.21
N PRO A 2 55.99 -15.65 10.07
CA PRO A 2 55.00 -16.11 9.11
C PRO A 2 55.16 -15.41 7.75
N ARG A 3 54.91 -16.16 6.68
CA ARG A 3 54.85 -15.68 5.29
C ARG A 3 53.57 -14.84 5.07
N PRO A 4 53.58 -13.83 4.19
CA PRO A 4 52.41 -13.00 3.93
C PRO A 4 51.38 -13.71 3.03
N PRO A 5 50.08 -13.38 3.13
CA PRO A 5 49.06 -13.91 2.24
C PRO A 5 49.04 -13.17 0.90
N PHE A 6 48.74 -13.94 -0.16
CA PHE A 6 48.58 -13.53 -1.55
C PHE A 6 47.46 -12.49 -1.75
N SER A 7 47.75 -11.42 -2.50
CA SER A 7 46.75 -10.51 -3.08
C SER A 7 46.24 -11.05 -4.43
N PRO A 8 44.93 -10.99 -4.73
CA PRO A 8 44.40 -11.27 -6.07
C PRO A 8 44.65 -10.09 -7.04
N PRO A 9 44.70 -10.32 -8.37
CA PRO A 9 45.12 -9.31 -9.35
C PRO A 9 44.02 -8.27 -9.65
N ASP A 10 44.47 -7.05 -9.96
CA ASP A 10 43.69 -5.88 -10.35
C ASP A 10 42.72 -6.15 -11.50
N ARG A 11 41.47 -5.68 -11.33
CA ARG A 11 40.50 -5.53 -12.43
C ARG A 11 40.80 -4.22 -13.18
N PRO A 12 40.70 -4.18 -14.52
CA PRO A 12 40.93 -2.95 -15.26
C PRO A 12 39.77 -1.95 -15.05
N ASP A 13 40.15 -0.68 -14.90
CA ASP A 13 39.29 0.49 -14.74
C ASP A 13 38.26 0.64 -15.85
N VAL A 14 36.97 0.70 -15.47
CA VAL A 14 35.87 1.14 -16.33
C VAL A 14 35.55 2.59 -15.96
N PRO A 15 35.60 3.55 -16.90
CA PRO A 15 35.29 4.94 -16.59
C PRO A 15 33.79 5.12 -16.26
N PRO A 16 33.44 6.05 -15.36
CA PRO A 16 32.05 6.26 -14.96
C PRO A 16 31.22 6.82 -16.12
N SER A 17 30.18 6.07 -16.51
CA SER A 17 29.15 6.53 -17.44
C SER A 17 28.36 7.68 -16.82
N SER A 18 28.36 8.84 -17.48
CA SER A 18 27.53 10.00 -17.13
C SER A 18 26.03 9.64 -17.13
N PRO A 19 25.23 10.18 -16.19
CA PRO A 19 23.79 9.95 -16.17
C PRO A 19 23.11 10.68 -17.36
N PRO A 20 22.04 10.12 -17.94
CA PRO A 20 21.31 10.79 -19.00
C PRO A 20 20.52 11.98 -18.45
N ASP A 21 20.68 13.10 -19.14
CA ASP A 21 19.91 14.34 -19.02
C ASP A 21 18.41 14.05 -19.18
N ARG A 22 17.61 14.32 -18.14
CA ARG A 22 16.15 14.21 -18.16
C ARG A 22 15.53 15.60 -18.06
N SER A 23 15.63 16.35 -19.15
CA SER A 23 14.76 17.49 -19.42
C SER A 23 13.71 17.09 -20.46
N ASN A 24 12.44 17.32 -20.14
CA ASN A 24 11.24 17.18 -20.97
C ASN A 24 10.80 15.77 -21.37
N ASP A 25 9.88 15.20 -20.58
CA ASP A 25 8.72 14.49 -21.12
C ASP A 25 7.58 14.51 -20.07
N LEU A 26 6.78 15.57 -20.10
CA LEU A 26 5.49 15.65 -19.41
C LEU A 26 4.41 15.29 -20.44
N THR A 27 4.09 14.00 -20.55
CA THR A 27 2.83 13.56 -21.15
C THR A 27 1.67 13.89 -20.19
N PRO A 28 0.61 14.60 -20.60
CA PRO A 28 -0.53 14.86 -19.74
C PRO A 28 -1.37 13.60 -19.54
N VAL A 29 -1.67 13.29 -18.28
CA VAL A 29 -2.71 12.33 -17.87
C VAL A 29 -4.07 12.96 -18.17
N PRO A 30 -4.98 12.36 -18.97
CA PRO A 30 -6.29 12.92 -19.21
C PRO A 30 -7.27 12.53 -18.10
N GLY A 31 -7.95 13.53 -17.53
CA GLY A 31 -9.34 13.39 -17.07
C GLY A 31 -9.59 13.55 -15.58
N ILE A 32 -9.65 14.80 -15.09
CA ILE A 32 -10.64 15.28 -14.10
C ILE A 32 -10.84 16.78 -14.33
N LEU A 33 -12.02 17.19 -14.85
CA LEU A 33 -12.71 18.45 -14.51
C LEU A 33 -14.00 18.63 -15.36
N GLY A 34 -15.13 18.78 -14.67
CA GLY A 34 -16.09 19.87 -14.90
C GLY A 34 -17.26 19.66 -15.90
N PRO A 35 -18.47 20.14 -15.58
CA PRO A 35 -19.70 19.91 -16.35
C PRO A 35 -19.91 20.97 -17.46
N ASP A 36 -20.99 20.78 -18.22
CA ASP A 36 -21.49 21.56 -19.36
C ASP A 36 -20.91 21.18 -20.72
N GLU A 37 -21.67 20.36 -21.46
CA GLU A 37 -22.25 20.78 -22.75
C GLU A 37 -23.18 19.70 -23.30
N ALA A 38 -24.44 20.09 -23.48
CA ALA A 38 -25.47 19.28 -24.10
C ALA A 38 -25.30 19.30 -25.63
N HIS A 39 -25.09 18.14 -26.23
CA HIS A 39 -25.33 17.96 -27.66
C HIS A 39 -26.05 16.64 -27.95
N ALA A 40 -27.26 16.79 -28.48
CA ALA A 40 -28.09 15.75 -29.05
C ALA A 40 -27.38 15.07 -30.22
N VAL A 41 -27.33 13.74 -30.20
CA VAL A 41 -27.01 12.93 -31.37
C VAL A 41 -28.08 11.87 -31.54
N THR A 42 -28.68 11.95 -32.72
CA THR A 42 -29.73 11.13 -33.33
C THR A 42 -29.38 9.66 -33.41
N ALA A 43 -30.38 8.82 -33.11
CA ALA A 43 -30.38 7.37 -33.37
C ALA A 43 -30.38 7.07 -34.88
N PRO A 44 -29.90 5.88 -35.26
CA PRO A 44 -30.49 5.18 -36.39
C PRO A 44 -31.00 3.78 -36.02
N ASP A 45 -32.02 3.42 -36.80
CA ASP A 45 -32.96 2.31 -36.77
C ASP A 45 -32.43 0.87 -36.61
N GLU A 46 -33.37 0.04 -36.17
CA GLU A 46 -33.38 -1.41 -35.95
C GLU A 46 -32.99 -2.27 -37.16
N GLU A 47 -32.36 -3.42 -36.91
CA GLU A 47 -32.80 -4.73 -37.45
C GLU A 47 -32.40 -5.88 -36.49
N PRO A 48 -33.25 -6.89 -36.25
CA PRO A 48 -33.04 -7.93 -35.23
C PRO A 48 -32.49 -9.25 -35.82
N SER A 49 -31.50 -9.83 -35.15
CA SER A 49 -30.97 -11.18 -35.39
C SER A 49 -30.52 -11.72 -34.02
N GLY A 50 -31.27 -12.57 -33.32
CA GLY A 50 -31.49 -13.96 -33.70
C GLY A 50 -30.44 -14.85 -33.03
N TYR A 51 -30.60 -15.17 -31.74
CA TYR A 51 -29.86 -16.24 -31.05
C TYR A 51 -30.85 -17.13 -30.28
N PRO A 52 -30.64 -18.46 -30.26
CA PRO A 52 -31.65 -19.44 -29.89
C PRO A 52 -31.71 -19.74 -28.39
N ASP A 53 -32.89 -20.22 -27.99
CA ASP A 53 -33.30 -20.67 -26.66
C ASP A 53 -32.30 -21.63 -25.98
N ASP A 54 -31.91 -21.30 -24.75
CA ASP A 54 -31.27 -22.21 -23.80
C ASP A 54 -32.31 -22.59 -22.72
N PRO A 55 -32.74 -23.86 -22.60
CA PRO A 55 -33.88 -24.25 -21.79
C PRO A 55 -33.45 -24.73 -20.41
N GLU A 56 -32.91 -23.86 -19.55
CA GLU A 56 -32.74 -24.18 -18.12
C GLU A 56 -32.48 -22.93 -17.26
N ALA A 57 -33.53 -22.16 -16.99
CA ALA A 57 -33.55 -21.15 -15.92
C ALA A 57 -34.87 -21.26 -15.13
N PRO A 58 -34.84 -21.33 -13.79
CA PRO A 58 -36.07 -21.36 -12.98
C PRO A 58 -36.80 -20.00 -13.05
N PRO A 59 -38.14 -19.97 -12.90
CA PRO A 59 -38.92 -18.76 -13.08
C PRO A 59 -38.60 -17.69 -12.03
N PRO A 60 -38.67 -16.39 -12.37
CA PRO A 60 -38.45 -15.31 -11.43
C PRO A 60 -39.58 -15.26 -10.40
N THR A 61 -39.19 -15.28 -9.14
CA THR A 61 -40.04 -15.09 -7.96
C THR A 61 -40.78 -13.74 -8.04
N GLU A 62 -42.09 -13.75 -7.85
CA GLU A 62 -42.92 -12.55 -7.75
C GLU A 62 -42.42 -11.61 -6.63
N PRO A 63 -42.51 -10.28 -6.80
CA PRO A 63 -42.17 -9.34 -5.74
C PRO A 63 -43.18 -9.45 -4.58
N LEU A 64 -42.65 -9.76 -3.40
CA LEU A 64 -43.35 -9.74 -2.11
C LEU A 64 -43.97 -8.35 -1.87
N VAL A 65 -45.30 -8.30 -1.91
CA VAL A 65 -46.10 -7.20 -1.36
C VAL A 65 -46.05 -7.34 0.17
N LEU A 66 -45.35 -6.43 0.84
CA LEU A 66 -45.38 -6.32 2.31
C LEU A 66 -46.61 -5.51 2.72
N ASP A 67 -47.53 -6.16 3.43
CA ASP A 67 -48.63 -5.50 4.13
C ASP A 67 -48.11 -4.54 5.21
N PRO A 68 -48.78 -3.40 5.46
CA PRO A 68 -48.38 -2.47 6.52
C PRO A 68 -48.58 -3.09 7.91
N VAL A 69 -47.53 -3.06 8.72
CA VAL A 69 -47.51 -3.47 10.13
C VAL A 69 -48.35 -2.49 10.98
N PRO A 70 -49.24 -2.98 11.86
CA PRO A 70 -50.04 -2.12 12.74
C PRO A 70 -49.21 -1.53 13.89
N GLU A 71 -49.47 -0.26 14.24
CA GLU A 71 -48.87 0.44 15.38
C GLU A 71 -49.16 -0.27 16.72
N PRO A 72 -48.19 -0.36 17.65
CA PRO A 72 -48.45 -0.90 18.98
C PRO A 72 -49.05 0.15 19.93
N GLU A 73 -50.09 -0.26 20.66
CA GLU A 73 -50.77 0.45 21.74
C GLU A 73 -49.86 0.79 22.95
N PRO A 74 -50.19 1.82 23.75
CA PRO A 74 -49.34 2.28 24.85
C PRO A 74 -49.35 1.31 26.04
N SER A 75 -48.16 0.89 26.49
CA SER A 75 -48.00 0.06 27.68
C SER A 75 -48.22 0.85 28.97
N SER A 76 -49.14 0.37 29.80
CA SER A 76 -49.38 0.75 31.19
C SER A 76 -48.61 -0.18 32.14
N TYR A 77 -48.02 0.36 33.23
CA TYR A 77 -47.71 -0.27 34.54
C TYR A 77 -46.83 0.72 35.39
N PRO A 78 -46.74 0.64 36.74
CA PRO A 78 -47.63 1.29 37.72
C PRO A 78 -46.91 2.23 38.74
N ASP A 79 -47.69 3.06 39.48
CA ASP A 79 -47.30 3.75 40.74
C ASP A 79 -46.81 2.75 41.83
N ALA A 80 -45.98 3.00 42.86
CA ALA A 80 -45.61 4.13 43.75
C ALA A 80 -44.33 3.70 44.57
N PRO A 81 -43.84 4.32 45.70
CA PRO A 81 -44.27 5.51 46.47
C PRO A 81 -43.14 6.47 46.98
N ASP A 82 -43.60 7.53 47.66
CA ASP A 82 -42.94 8.70 48.27
C ASP A 82 -41.66 8.55 49.13
N ALA A 83 -40.84 9.60 49.12
CA ALA A 83 -39.99 10.03 50.25
C ALA A 83 -39.65 11.55 50.16
N PRO A 84 -39.37 12.24 51.30
CA PRO A 84 -39.86 13.58 51.65
C PRO A 84 -38.97 14.76 51.21
N PRO A 85 -39.43 16.02 51.31
CA PRO A 85 -38.63 17.18 50.96
C PRO A 85 -37.66 17.54 52.11
N PRO A 86 -36.42 17.97 51.80
CA PRO A 86 -35.63 18.74 52.74
C PRO A 86 -35.45 20.18 52.21
N THR A 87 -36.13 21.09 52.91
CA THR A 87 -35.65 22.37 53.45
C THR A 87 -34.54 23.16 52.73
N ASP A 88 -34.90 24.41 52.42
CA ASP A 88 -34.01 25.56 52.30
C ASP A 88 -32.96 25.61 53.44
N ALA A 89 -31.68 25.68 53.07
CA ALA A 89 -30.73 26.69 53.56
C ALA A 89 -29.27 26.27 53.26
N LEU A 90 -28.53 27.22 52.67
CA LEU A 90 -27.07 27.34 52.61
C LEU A 90 -26.31 26.44 51.62
N ARG A 91 -26.12 26.97 50.40
CA ARG A 91 -24.83 26.90 49.70
C ARG A 91 -24.61 28.15 48.86
N GLY A 92 -23.83 29.08 49.41
CA GLY A 92 -23.00 29.96 48.60
C GLY A 92 -21.81 29.16 48.10
N ASN A 93 -21.63 29.15 46.78
CA ASN A 93 -20.35 29.08 46.08
C ASN A 93 -20.62 29.18 44.58
N ASP A 94 -20.32 30.36 44.03
CA ASP A 94 -19.53 30.56 42.82
C ASP A 94 -19.76 29.53 41.70
N THR A 95 -20.92 29.62 41.08
CA THR A 95 -20.99 29.36 39.65
C THR A 95 -20.64 30.70 39.00
N LEU A 96 -19.39 30.83 38.56
CA LEU A 96 -19.00 31.87 37.61
C LEU A 96 -19.89 31.64 36.38
N GLU A 97 -21.00 32.38 36.32
CA GLU A 97 -21.63 32.72 35.06
C GLU A 97 -20.50 33.14 34.11
N PRO A 98 -20.49 32.69 32.85
CA PRO A 98 -19.56 33.25 31.90
C PRO A 98 -19.86 34.74 31.89
N GLU A 99 -18.91 35.54 32.39
CA GLU A 99 -18.91 36.99 32.15
C GLU A 99 -19.24 37.13 30.68
N THR A 100 -20.42 37.66 30.42
CA THR A 100 -20.84 38.05 29.10
C THR A 100 -19.87 39.17 28.74
N ALA A 101 -18.74 38.79 28.15
CA ALA A 101 -17.93 39.70 27.36
C ALA A 101 -18.93 40.45 26.50
N PRO A 102 -18.93 41.81 26.52
CA PRO A 102 -19.90 42.56 25.76
C PRO A 102 -19.81 42.06 24.33
N SER A 103 -20.89 41.41 23.87
CA SER A 103 -21.02 40.98 22.49
C SER A 103 -20.92 42.25 21.66
N ALA A 104 -19.71 42.54 21.19
CA ALA A 104 -19.48 43.51 20.15
C ALA A 104 -20.31 43.01 18.98
N SER A 105 -21.48 43.63 18.80
CA SER A 105 -22.31 43.40 17.63
C SER A 105 -21.47 43.80 16.42
N LEU A 106 -20.84 42.82 15.79
CA LEU A 106 -20.16 42.99 14.51
C LEU A 106 -21.25 43.44 13.53
N LEU A 107 -21.10 44.66 13.03
CA LEU A 107 -22.00 45.23 12.04
C LEU A 107 -22.04 44.32 10.80
N PRO A 108 -23.16 44.28 10.06
CA PRO A 108 -23.20 43.59 8.78
C PRO A 108 -22.28 44.34 7.80
N VAL A 109 -21.11 43.74 7.56
CA VAL A 109 -20.15 44.19 6.55
C VAL A 109 -20.82 44.07 5.16
N PRO A 110 -20.80 45.10 4.30
CA PRO A 110 -21.35 45.01 2.94
C PRO A 110 -20.73 43.82 2.18
N LEU A 111 -21.55 43.03 1.48
CA LEU A 111 -21.06 41.80 0.79
C LEU A 111 -19.89 42.06 -0.17
N GLU A 112 -19.86 43.23 -0.83
CA GLU A 112 -18.76 43.67 -1.71
C GLU A 112 -17.43 43.85 -0.97
N THR A 113 -17.44 44.38 0.25
CA THR A 113 -16.21 44.60 1.04
C THR A 113 -15.69 43.28 1.63
N VAL A 114 -16.59 42.32 1.91
CA VAL A 114 -16.23 40.94 2.30
C VAL A 114 -15.63 40.16 1.13
N GLU A 115 -16.15 40.33 -0.09
CA GLU A 115 -15.64 39.63 -1.28
C GLU A 115 -14.27 40.15 -1.70
N ALA A 116 -14.07 41.47 -1.75
CA ALA A 116 -12.75 42.06 -2.03
C ALA A 116 -11.69 41.64 -0.99
N ALA A 117 -12.05 41.61 0.30
CA ALA A 117 -11.18 41.10 1.36
C ALA A 117 -10.90 39.60 1.22
N LYS A 118 -11.90 38.78 0.85
CA LYS A 118 -11.74 37.34 0.59
C LYS A 118 -10.83 37.05 -0.58
N GLU A 119 -10.92 37.81 -1.67
CA GLU A 119 -10.07 37.62 -2.85
C GLU A 119 -8.62 38.00 -2.56
N ALA A 120 -8.38 39.14 -1.89
CA ALA A 120 -7.05 39.53 -1.41
C ALA A 120 -6.45 38.50 -0.46
N THR A 121 -7.27 37.93 0.44
CA THR A 121 -6.84 36.86 1.36
C THR A 121 -6.43 35.58 0.60
N ARG A 122 -7.17 35.22 -0.46
CA ARG A 122 -6.95 33.98 -1.21
C ARG A 122 -5.66 34.00 -2.03
N SER A 123 -5.29 35.14 -2.63
CA SER A 123 -4.01 35.26 -3.36
C SER A 123 -2.82 35.19 -2.40
N ARG A 124 -2.87 35.95 -1.29
CA ARG A 124 -1.80 36.02 -0.30
C ARG A 124 -1.64 34.73 0.50
N ALA A 125 -2.71 33.96 0.72
CA ALA A 125 -2.61 32.62 1.29
C ALA A 125 -1.75 31.67 0.45
N ARG A 126 -1.78 31.79 -0.89
CA ARG A 126 -0.91 31.00 -1.77
C ARG A 126 0.55 31.43 -1.65
N ASP A 127 0.80 32.73 -1.53
CA ASP A 127 2.17 33.25 -1.40
C ASP A 127 2.78 32.90 -0.04
N PHE A 128 2.00 32.95 1.04
CA PHE A 128 2.40 32.40 2.34
C PHE A 128 2.67 30.90 2.26
N GLY A 129 1.79 30.12 1.62
CA GLY A 129 2.01 28.68 1.42
C GLY A 129 3.29 28.38 0.63
N ARG A 130 3.59 29.15 -0.41
CA ARG A 130 4.84 29.04 -1.18
C ARG A 130 6.06 29.41 -0.34
N LEU A 131 5.95 30.44 0.50
CA LEU A 131 7.01 30.85 1.42
C LEU A 131 7.33 29.71 2.38
N VAL A 132 6.33 29.19 3.09
CA VAL A 132 6.49 28.06 4.01
C VAL A 132 7.08 26.85 3.29
N LEU A 133 6.57 26.48 2.11
CA LEU A 133 7.05 25.34 1.36
C LEU A 133 8.52 25.50 0.95
N ARG A 134 8.93 26.68 0.48
CA ARG A 134 10.32 26.97 0.08
C ARG A 134 11.28 26.71 1.23
N TYR A 135 11.01 27.24 2.41
CA TYR A 135 11.87 27.05 3.57
C TYR A 135 11.74 25.63 4.15
N ALA A 136 10.54 25.04 4.18
CA ALA A 136 10.36 23.67 4.64
C ALA A 136 11.16 22.66 3.81
N THR A 137 11.23 22.84 2.49
CA THR A 137 12.05 21.98 1.62
C THR A 137 13.56 22.12 1.88
N ARG A 138 14.03 23.25 2.41
CA ARG A 138 15.43 23.48 2.77
C ARG A 138 15.85 22.72 4.03
N TYR A 139 14.92 22.59 4.99
CA TYR A 139 15.14 21.85 6.24
C TYR A 139 14.69 20.40 6.17
N TRP A 140 14.08 19.98 5.06
CA TRP A 140 13.76 18.58 4.82
C TRP A 140 15.06 17.78 4.65
N PRO A 141 15.30 16.73 5.43
CA PRO A 141 16.54 15.99 5.29
C PRO A 141 16.60 15.29 3.94
N GLU A 142 17.80 15.22 3.39
CA GLU A 142 18.06 14.36 2.24
C GLU A 142 17.63 12.94 2.59
N ARG A 143 16.97 12.25 1.66
CA ARG A 143 16.69 10.82 1.79
C ARG A 143 18.02 10.10 1.95
N THR A 144 18.45 9.88 3.19
CA THR A 144 19.38 8.81 3.49
C THR A 144 18.63 7.55 3.12
N ALA A 145 19.02 6.90 2.02
CA ALA A 145 18.50 5.60 1.67
C ALA A 145 18.64 4.75 2.93
N SER A 146 17.52 4.41 3.55
CA SER A 146 17.52 3.47 4.65
C SER A 146 18.10 2.20 4.04
N GLU A 147 19.35 1.91 4.40
CA GLU A 147 20.06 0.72 3.98
C GLU A 147 19.33 -0.41 4.70
N ALA A 148 18.25 -0.88 4.06
CA ALA A 148 17.46 -1.99 4.57
C ALA A 148 18.48 -3.12 4.80
N PRO A 149 18.52 -3.72 6.00
CA PRO A 149 19.47 -4.79 6.28
C PRO A 149 19.35 -5.80 5.14
N ALA A 150 20.47 -6.08 4.47
CA ALA A 150 20.49 -7.03 3.38
C ALA A 150 19.92 -8.35 3.93
N VAL A 151 18.70 -8.67 3.53
CA VAL A 151 18.10 -9.95 3.87
C VAL A 151 18.86 -10.94 3.00
N ASP A 152 19.87 -11.57 3.59
CA ASP A 152 20.62 -12.63 2.93
C ASP A 152 19.61 -13.68 2.46
N GLU A 153 19.55 -13.90 1.14
CA GLU A 153 18.71 -14.96 0.56
C GLU A 153 19.09 -16.24 1.30
N PRO A 154 18.14 -16.92 1.99
CA PRO A 154 18.46 -18.15 2.68
C PRO A 154 19.17 -19.05 1.67
N PRO A 155 20.32 -19.65 2.02
CA PRO A 155 21.16 -20.34 1.06
C PRO A 155 20.27 -21.32 0.33
N ARG A 156 20.26 -21.24 -1.02
CA ARG A 156 19.47 -22.17 -1.83
C ARG A 156 19.79 -23.54 -1.30
N LEU A 157 18.82 -24.14 -0.64
CA LEU A 157 18.86 -25.54 -0.28
C LEU A 157 18.80 -26.24 -1.62
N VAL A 158 19.95 -26.34 -2.30
CA VAL A 158 20.19 -27.35 -3.31
C VAL A 158 20.04 -28.62 -2.50
N GLY A 159 18.78 -29.04 -2.34
CA GLY A 159 18.43 -30.16 -1.53
C GLY A 159 19.27 -31.31 -2.02
N ARG A 160 19.54 -32.29 -1.19
CA ARG A 160 20.31 -33.49 -1.56
C ARG A 160 19.89 -34.07 -2.94
N ILE A 161 18.62 -33.85 -3.33
CA ILE A 161 18.01 -34.07 -4.65
C ILE A 161 18.68 -33.29 -5.80
N GLY A 162 18.88 -31.98 -5.65
CA GLY A 162 19.48 -31.11 -6.66
C GLY A 162 20.90 -31.49 -7.08
N GLN A 163 21.68 -31.99 -6.11
CA GLN A 163 23.02 -32.51 -6.36
C GLN A 163 23.03 -33.79 -7.21
N ILE A 164 21.92 -34.56 -7.21
CA ILE A 164 21.81 -35.85 -7.90
C ILE A 164 21.30 -35.68 -9.34
N ILE A 165 20.55 -34.61 -9.63
CA ILE A 165 19.96 -34.34 -10.96
C ILE A 165 20.99 -34.33 -12.10
N PRO A 166 22.18 -33.72 -11.97
CA PRO A 166 23.20 -33.74 -13.03
C PRO A 166 23.58 -35.16 -13.46
N TYR A 167 23.69 -36.09 -12.49
CA TYR A 167 23.99 -37.50 -12.75
C TYR A 167 22.79 -38.20 -13.39
N MET A 168 21.58 -37.90 -12.94
CA MET A 168 20.35 -38.48 -13.49
C MET A 168 20.09 -38.06 -14.95
N ARG A 169 20.61 -36.91 -15.40
CA ARG A 169 20.51 -36.47 -16.80
C ARG A 169 21.16 -37.44 -17.78
N ILE A 170 22.10 -38.26 -17.33
CA ILE A 170 22.80 -39.25 -18.17
C ILE A 170 21.88 -40.45 -18.47
N ILE A 171 20.96 -40.78 -17.57
CA ILE A 171 20.08 -41.97 -17.62
C ILE A 171 19.39 -42.19 -18.98
N PRO A 172 18.65 -41.22 -19.56
CA PRO A 172 17.99 -41.45 -20.85
C PRO A 172 18.99 -41.77 -21.97
N TRP A 173 20.18 -41.17 -21.94
CA TRP A 173 21.24 -41.46 -22.91
C TRP A 173 21.82 -42.85 -22.70
N THR A 174 22.05 -43.26 -21.45
CA THR A 174 22.50 -44.61 -21.12
C THR A 174 21.48 -45.65 -21.57
N LEU A 175 20.19 -45.43 -21.31
CA LEU A 175 19.12 -46.34 -21.72
C LEU A 175 18.99 -46.41 -23.25
N ALA A 176 19.10 -45.29 -23.95
CA ALA A 176 19.10 -45.26 -25.41
C ALA A 176 20.30 -46.03 -26.00
N ALA A 177 21.49 -45.86 -25.41
CA ALA A 177 22.69 -46.60 -25.80
C ALA A 177 22.55 -48.11 -25.54
N LEU A 178 22.03 -48.51 -24.37
CA LEU A 178 21.74 -49.91 -24.05
C LEU A 178 20.70 -50.51 -24.99
N PHE A 179 19.66 -49.75 -25.34
CA PHE A 179 18.66 -50.18 -26.31
C PHE A 179 19.27 -50.41 -27.68
N ALA A 180 20.09 -49.49 -28.18
CA ALA A 180 20.79 -49.66 -29.44
C ALA A 180 21.76 -50.86 -29.41
N ALA A 181 22.51 -51.02 -28.32
CA ALA A 181 23.42 -52.15 -28.14
C ALA A 181 22.69 -53.50 -28.09
N SER A 182 21.45 -53.54 -27.57
CA SER A 182 20.61 -54.75 -27.51
C SER A 182 20.24 -55.34 -28.88
N PHE A 183 20.41 -54.60 -29.97
CA PHE A 183 20.27 -55.15 -31.32
C PHE A 183 21.51 -55.92 -31.77
N ALA A 184 22.69 -55.51 -31.30
CA ALA A 184 23.95 -56.19 -31.60
C ALA A 184 24.18 -57.37 -30.67
N TRP A 185 23.85 -57.22 -29.38
CA TRP A 185 24.07 -58.25 -28.38
C TRP A 185 23.06 -58.15 -27.22
N ASP A 186 22.26 -59.21 -27.02
CA ASP A 186 21.30 -59.33 -25.91
C ASP A 186 21.30 -60.75 -25.33
N PHE A 187 22.49 -61.20 -24.92
CA PHE A 187 22.73 -62.48 -24.23
C PHE A 187 22.03 -63.71 -24.84
N PRO A 188 22.21 -63.99 -26.15
CA PRO A 188 21.53 -65.09 -26.82
C PRO A 188 21.93 -66.45 -26.21
N GLY A 189 20.95 -67.25 -25.81
CA GLY A 189 21.16 -68.59 -25.26
C GLY A 189 21.92 -68.65 -23.93
N MET A 190 22.12 -67.52 -23.25
CA MET A 190 22.81 -67.47 -21.97
C MET A 190 21.81 -67.72 -20.82
N THR A 191 22.16 -68.64 -19.93
CA THR A 191 21.38 -68.94 -18.72
C THR A 191 22.21 -68.65 -17.48
N VAL A 192 21.64 -67.94 -16.52
CA VAL A 192 22.27 -67.65 -15.23
C VAL A 192 21.57 -68.49 -14.15
N SER A 193 22.34 -69.16 -13.30
CA SER A 193 21.79 -69.90 -12.16
C SER A 193 21.53 -68.91 -11.01
N ILE A 194 20.26 -68.69 -10.69
CA ILE A 194 19.82 -67.84 -9.58
C ILE A 194 19.02 -68.73 -8.62
N PHE A 195 19.46 -68.85 -7.36
CA PHE A 195 18.87 -69.75 -6.36
C PHE A 195 18.72 -71.24 -6.80
N GLY A 196 19.58 -71.70 -7.70
CA GLY A 196 19.57 -73.09 -8.19
C GLY A 196 18.69 -73.34 -9.42
N GLU A 197 17.93 -72.34 -9.88
CA GLU A 197 17.18 -72.41 -11.15
C GLU A 197 17.92 -71.71 -12.28
N ALA A 198 17.88 -72.28 -13.48
CA ALA A 198 18.49 -71.70 -14.67
C ALA A 198 17.52 -70.69 -15.32
N VAL A 199 17.82 -69.40 -15.17
CA VAL A 199 17.03 -68.30 -15.74
C VAL A 199 17.67 -67.84 -17.05
N SER A 200 16.89 -67.81 -18.14
CA SER A 200 17.33 -67.28 -19.43
C SER A 200 17.42 -65.76 -19.38
N VAL A 201 18.60 -65.19 -19.69
CA VAL A 201 18.87 -63.74 -19.75
C VAL A 201 18.72 -63.13 -21.13
N GLU A 202 18.21 -63.92 -22.08
CA GLU A 202 17.90 -63.45 -23.41
C GLU A 202 16.82 -62.34 -23.38
N GLY A 203 17.07 -61.26 -24.12
CA GLY A 203 16.11 -60.15 -24.23
C GLY A 203 16.14 -59.15 -23.05
N LEU A 204 16.98 -59.39 -22.04
CA LEU A 204 17.03 -58.59 -20.83
C LEU A 204 17.36 -57.11 -21.14
N LEU A 205 18.42 -56.86 -21.94
CA LEU A 205 18.86 -55.49 -22.21
C LEU A 205 17.78 -54.73 -22.97
N ARG A 206 17.15 -55.36 -23.96
CA ARG A 206 16.10 -54.71 -24.74
C ARG A 206 14.88 -54.39 -23.89
N ILE A 207 14.36 -55.34 -23.13
CA ILE A 207 13.14 -55.15 -22.34
C ILE A 207 13.35 -54.07 -21.26
N VAL A 208 14.48 -54.11 -20.56
CA VAL A 208 14.81 -53.15 -19.50
C VAL A 208 15.05 -51.75 -20.05
N SER A 209 15.79 -51.63 -21.15
CA SER A 209 16.07 -50.33 -21.77
C SER A 209 14.83 -49.70 -22.39
N VAL A 210 13.99 -50.46 -23.11
CA VAL A 210 12.72 -49.98 -23.66
C VAL A 210 11.78 -49.53 -22.54
N SER A 211 11.62 -50.33 -21.50
CA SER A 211 10.74 -49.98 -20.37
C SER A 211 11.23 -48.72 -19.65
N GLY A 212 12.54 -48.57 -19.47
CA GLY A 212 13.15 -47.34 -18.93
C GLY A 212 12.95 -46.13 -19.84
N LEU A 213 13.15 -46.27 -21.15
CA LEU A 213 12.93 -45.18 -22.12
C LEU A 213 11.45 -44.74 -22.16
N ILE A 214 10.52 -45.70 -22.14
CA ILE A 214 9.09 -45.40 -22.05
C ILE A 214 8.79 -44.67 -20.74
N GLY A 215 9.29 -45.13 -19.60
CA GLY A 215 9.09 -44.48 -18.30
C GLY A 215 9.65 -43.04 -18.24
N PHE A 216 10.80 -42.80 -18.88
CA PHE A 216 11.34 -41.44 -19.03
C PHE A 216 10.46 -40.59 -19.96
N PHE A 217 10.10 -41.12 -21.12
CA PHE A 217 9.36 -40.39 -22.15
C PHE A 217 7.96 -40.01 -21.69
N THR A 218 7.22 -40.94 -21.07
CA THR A 218 5.86 -40.69 -20.58
C THR A 218 5.86 -39.60 -19.52
N ASN A 219 6.83 -39.62 -18.60
CA ASN A 219 6.90 -38.61 -17.56
C ASN A 219 7.42 -37.26 -18.09
N TRP A 220 8.36 -37.26 -19.03
CA TRP A 220 8.74 -36.04 -19.75
C TRP A 220 7.56 -35.40 -20.48
N LEU A 221 6.73 -36.21 -21.14
CA LEU A 221 5.53 -35.76 -21.83
C LEU A 221 4.51 -35.19 -20.85
N ALA A 222 4.23 -35.89 -19.74
CA ALA A 222 3.30 -35.45 -18.71
C ALA A 222 3.71 -34.09 -18.11
N ILE A 223 4.99 -33.92 -17.75
CA ILE A 223 5.51 -32.65 -17.23
C ILE A 223 5.43 -31.56 -18.30
N THR A 224 5.74 -31.87 -19.55
CA THR A 224 5.65 -30.90 -20.65
C THR A 224 4.19 -30.45 -20.85
N MET A 225 3.23 -31.37 -20.75
CA MET A 225 1.79 -31.10 -20.83
C MET A 225 1.24 -30.27 -19.66
N LEU A 226 1.96 -30.12 -18.56
CA LEU A 226 1.54 -29.19 -17.50
C LEU A 226 1.69 -27.73 -17.94
N PHE A 227 2.73 -27.41 -18.73
CA PHE A 227 3.10 -26.03 -19.09
C PHE A 227 2.83 -25.67 -20.55
N GLN A 228 2.75 -26.65 -21.44
CA GLN A 228 2.56 -26.46 -22.88
C GLN A 228 1.50 -27.43 -23.40
N PRO A 229 0.77 -27.10 -24.48
CA PRO A 229 0.76 -25.83 -25.21
C PRO A 229 0.02 -24.72 -24.44
N ARG A 230 0.45 -23.48 -24.68
CA ARG A 230 -0.09 -22.28 -24.03
C ARG A 230 -1.54 -21.99 -24.42
N GLU A 231 -1.82 -22.13 -25.71
CA GLU A 231 -3.15 -21.98 -26.28
C GLU A 231 -3.73 -23.35 -26.66
N LYS A 232 -5.06 -23.44 -26.63
CA LYS A 232 -5.79 -24.62 -27.08
C LYS A 232 -5.53 -24.85 -28.57
N ARG A 233 -5.03 -26.03 -28.92
CA ARG A 233 -4.84 -26.45 -30.32
C ARG A 233 -5.98 -27.38 -30.73
N VAL A 234 -6.18 -27.55 -32.04
CA VAL A 234 -7.26 -28.39 -32.61
C VAL A 234 -7.20 -29.83 -32.11
N LEU A 235 -6.00 -30.40 -31.97
CA LEU A 235 -5.80 -31.81 -31.59
C LEU A 235 -5.18 -32.00 -30.19
N ILE A 236 -4.57 -30.97 -29.63
CA ILE A 236 -3.83 -31.07 -28.37
C ILE A 236 -4.52 -30.16 -27.35
N PRO A 237 -4.99 -30.72 -26.22
CA PRO A 237 -5.57 -29.92 -25.16
C PRO A 237 -4.52 -28.92 -24.65
N GLN A 238 -5.01 -27.78 -24.17
CA GLN A 238 -4.16 -26.79 -23.53
C GLN A 238 -3.46 -27.39 -22.30
N GLY A 239 -2.26 -26.92 -21.98
CA GLY A 239 -1.56 -27.37 -20.78
C GLY A 239 -2.36 -27.04 -19.51
N LEU A 240 -2.21 -27.87 -18.47
CA LEU A 240 -3.04 -27.80 -17.26
C LEU A 240 -2.93 -26.45 -16.53
N ILE A 241 -1.71 -25.90 -16.42
CA ILE A 241 -1.45 -24.63 -15.72
C ILE A 241 -2.02 -23.44 -16.50
N PRO A 242 -1.73 -23.27 -17.81
CA PRO A 242 -2.39 -22.26 -18.64
C PRO A 242 -3.92 -22.33 -18.58
N ALA A 243 -4.50 -23.54 -18.65
CA ALA A 243 -5.95 -23.74 -18.65
C ALA A 243 -6.62 -23.30 -17.34
N GLN A 244 -5.92 -23.32 -16.21
CA GLN A 244 -6.44 -22.89 -14.90
C GLN A 244 -5.88 -21.54 -14.43
N ARG A 245 -5.25 -20.76 -15.33
CA ARG A 245 -4.55 -19.52 -14.99
C ARG A 245 -5.38 -18.57 -14.12
N GLU A 246 -6.59 -18.22 -14.56
CA GLU A 246 -7.45 -17.28 -13.83
C GLU A 246 -7.74 -17.75 -12.40
N ARG A 247 -8.03 -19.05 -12.24
CA ARG A 247 -8.28 -19.65 -10.95
C ARG A 247 -7.03 -19.66 -10.07
N VAL A 248 -5.86 -19.97 -10.62
CA VAL A 248 -4.59 -19.96 -9.89
C VAL A 248 -4.24 -18.53 -9.45
N ILE A 249 -4.37 -17.54 -10.33
CA ILE A 249 -4.12 -16.13 -10.05
C ILE A 249 -5.07 -15.64 -8.95
N PHE A 250 -6.37 -15.92 -9.08
CA PHE A 250 -7.37 -15.53 -8.09
C PHE A 250 -7.05 -16.13 -6.71
N ARG A 251 -6.74 -17.43 -6.66
CA ARG A 251 -6.42 -18.12 -5.39
C ARG A 251 -5.12 -17.62 -4.76
N LEU A 252 -4.11 -17.34 -5.59
CA LEU A 252 -2.85 -16.76 -5.12
C LEU A 252 -3.06 -15.35 -4.58
N ALA A 253 -3.77 -14.49 -5.31
CA ALA A 253 -4.12 -13.14 -4.87
C ALA A 253 -4.92 -13.16 -3.56
N GLN A 254 -5.91 -14.05 -3.49
CA GLN A 254 -6.70 -14.27 -2.28
C GLN A 254 -5.81 -14.67 -1.10
N ALA A 255 -4.93 -15.66 -1.27
CA ALA A 255 -4.01 -16.09 -0.21
C ALA A 255 -3.07 -14.95 0.22
N ILE A 256 -2.49 -14.19 -0.72
CA ILE A 256 -1.60 -13.07 -0.39
C ILE A 256 -2.36 -11.99 0.39
N SER A 257 -3.53 -11.59 -0.07
CA SER A 257 -4.32 -10.54 0.58
C SER A 257 -4.89 -10.94 1.95
N GLN A 258 -5.18 -12.23 2.17
CA GLN A 258 -5.74 -12.70 3.43
C GLN A 258 -4.66 -13.06 4.45
N GLU A 259 -3.56 -13.67 4.01
CA GLU A 259 -2.56 -14.27 4.90
C GLU A 259 -1.25 -13.47 5.00
N LEU A 260 -0.89 -12.67 3.99
CA LEU A 260 0.41 -11.99 3.93
C LEU A 260 0.32 -10.47 4.07
N ILE A 261 -0.63 -9.85 3.37
CA ILE A 261 -0.78 -8.39 3.30
C ILE A 261 -2.25 -8.06 3.52
N ASN A 262 -2.63 -8.00 4.80
CA ASN A 262 -3.94 -7.55 5.26
C ASN A 262 -3.82 -6.28 6.11
N GLU A 263 -4.96 -5.69 6.41
CA GLU A 263 -5.09 -4.46 7.17
C GLU A 263 -4.40 -4.57 8.55
N GLU A 264 -4.62 -5.69 9.23
CA GLU A 264 -4.11 -5.94 10.58
C GLU A 264 -2.57 -5.97 10.59
N ILE A 265 -1.95 -6.71 9.66
CA ILE A 265 -0.49 -6.80 9.53
C ILE A 265 0.10 -5.42 9.19
N ILE A 266 -0.57 -4.63 8.35
CA ILE A 266 -0.10 -3.27 8.01
C ILE A 266 -0.13 -2.38 9.25
N LYS A 267 -1.23 -2.38 10.00
CA LYS A 267 -1.35 -1.60 11.25
C LYS A 267 -0.28 -2.01 12.26
N GLU A 268 -0.12 -3.32 12.48
CA GLU A 268 0.92 -3.88 13.36
C GLU A 268 2.31 -3.41 12.92
N LYS A 269 2.63 -3.52 11.63
CA LYS A 269 3.94 -3.09 11.11
C LYS A 269 4.17 -1.59 11.25
N ILE A 270 3.15 -0.76 11.06
CA ILE A 270 3.23 0.69 11.27
C ILE A 270 3.57 1.00 12.73
N HIS A 271 2.90 0.33 13.68
CA HIS A 271 3.18 0.49 15.10
C HIS A 271 4.59 0.01 15.48
N GLU A 272 4.97 -1.21 15.10
CA GLU A 272 6.30 -1.78 15.38
C GLU A 272 7.44 -0.96 14.80
N SER A 273 7.24 -0.43 13.60
CA SER A 273 8.28 0.32 12.91
C SER A 273 8.60 1.65 13.58
N GLY A 274 7.76 2.16 14.49
CA GLY A 274 7.92 3.48 15.09
C GLY A 274 7.95 4.62 14.06
N VAL A 275 7.38 4.38 12.87
CA VAL A 275 7.46 5.31 11.74
C VAL A 275 6.80 6.65 12.07
N ILE A 276 5.68 6.62 12.79
CA ILE A 276 4.92 7.82 13.18
C ILE A 276 5.78 8.73 14.07
N GLY A 277 6.42 8.16 15.10
CA GLY A 277 7.35 8.89 15.97
C GLY A 277 8.52 9.50 15.19
N ARG A 278 9.13 8.75 14.26
CA ARG A 278 10.20 9.30 13.40
C ARG A 278 9.75 10.50 12.57
N TYR A 279 8.55 10.43 11.96
CA TYR A 279 8.02 11.55 11.16
C TYR A 279 7.58 12.73 12.03
N ARG A 280 7.11 12.50 13.26
CA ARG A 280 6.84 13.55 14.26
C ARG A 280 8.13 14.30 14.59
N ASP A 281 9.20 13.58 14.93
CA ASP A 281 10.50 14.18 15.28
C ASP A 281 11.07 14.96 14.09
N LEU A 282 10.90 14.42 12.89
CA LEU A 282 11.26 15.09 11.64
C LEU A 282 10.50 16.40 11.44
N ALA A 283 9.17 16.36 11.59
CA ALA A 283 8.33 17.54 11.43
C ALA A 283 8.67 18.62 12.47
N LEU A 284 8.93 18.23 13.72
CA LEU A 284 9.40 19.14 14.76
C LEU A 284 10.73 19.80 14.38
N GLY A 285 11.68 19.01 13.86
CA GLY A 285 12.96 19.52 13.36
C GLY A 285 12.80 20.52 12.21
N VAL A 286 11.92 20.23 11.24
CA VAL A 286 11.62 21.13 10.13
C VAL A 286 10.95 22.41 10.62
N VAL A 287 9.95 22.32 11.50
CA VAL A 287 9.27 23.50 12.06
C VAL A 287 10.25 24.40 12.81
N ARG A 288 11.09 23.81 13.65
CA ARG A 288 12.13 24.56 14.38
C ARG A 288 13.09 25.25 13.41
N GLY A 289 13.61 24.52 12.42
CA GLY A 289 14.51 25.07 11.40
C GLY A 289 13.90 26.22 10.60
N VAL A 290 12.66 26.07 10.14
CA VAL A 290 11.96 27.12 9.37
C VAL A 290 11.69 28.36 10.21
N VAL A 291 11.25 28.19 11.46
CA VAL A 291 10.86 29.32 12.32
C VAL A 291 12.08 30.07 12.87
N GLU A 292 13.22 29.39 13.06
CA GLU A 292 14.48 30.01 13.49
C GLU A 292 15.24 30.68 12.34
N ASP A 293 14.87 30.42 11.08
CA ASP A 293 15.53 30.98 9.90
C ASP A 293 15.31 32.51 9.79
N PRO A 294 16.39 33.33 9.86
CA PRO A 294 16.28 34.78 9.76
C PRO A 294 15.70 35.27 8.41
N GLU A 295 15.97 34.54 7.32
CA GLU A 295 15.45 34.88 5.98
C GLU A 295 13.94 34.64 5.95
N PHE A 296 13.46 33.52 6.51
CA PHE A 296 12.02 33.23 6.63
C PHE A 296 11.29 34.30 7.45
N ARG A 297 11.85 34.71 8.59
CA ARG A 297 11.26 35.76 9.45
C ARG A 297 11.12 37.08 8.70
N THR A 298 12.17 37.47 7.97
CA THR A 298 12.20 38.71 7.18
C THR A 298 11.17 38.66 6.06
N ASP A 299 11.14 37.57 5.29
CA ASP A 299 10.19 37.39 4.20
C ASP A 299 8.74 37.34 4.70
N LEU A 300 8.50 36.68 5.85
CA LEU A 300 7.18 36.59 6.47
C LEU A 300 6.69 37.97 6.93
N LYS A 301 7.54 38.77 7.57
CA LYS A 301 7.23 40.15 7.95
C LYS A 301 6.91 41.00 6.72
N GLY A 302 7.71 40.89 5.65
CA GLY A 302 7.47 41.60 4.39
C GLY A 302 6.10 41.23 3.81
N LEU A 303 5.82 39.94 3.66
CA LEU A 303 4.56 39.44 3.12
C LEU A 303 3.35 39.86 3.97
N THR A 304 3.50 39.84 5.30
CA THR A 304 2.45 40.23 6.24
C THR A 304 2.24 41.75 6.21
N GLY A 305 3.31 42.54 6.15
CA GLY A 305 3.26 43.99 6.06
C GLY A 305 2.60 44.46 4.77
N GLU A 306 2.96 43.87 3.64
CA GLU A 306 2.30 44.15 2.36
C GLU A 306 0.81 43.85 2.41
N TYR A 307 0.43 42.68 2.93
CA TYR A 307 -0.98 42.31 3.07
C TYR A 307 -1.76 43.29 3.98
N VAL A 308 -1.19 43.64 5.13
CA VAL A 308 -1.83 44.59 6.06
C VAL A 308 -1.97 45.97 5.42
N GLN A 309 -0.95 46.46 4.72
CA GLN A 309 -1.00 47.75 4.04
C GLN A 309 -2.03 47.76 2.90
N GLU A 310 -2.13 46.67 2.15
CA GLU A 310 -3.09 46.50 1.07
C GLU A 310 -4.53 46.48 1.61
N VAL A 311 -4.79 45.70 2.67
CA VAL A 311 -6.12 45.59 3.28
C VAL A 311 -6.54 46.90 3.95
N LEU A 312 -5.69 47.48 4.80
CA LEU A 312 -5.97 48.75 5.49
C LEU A 312 -5.96 49.96 4.53
N GLY A 313 -5.33 49.81 3.35
CA GLY A 313 -5.33 50.82 2.30
C GLY A 313 -6.53 50.75 1.37
N SER A 314 -7.35 49.69 1.41
CA SER A 314 -8.55 49.60 0.57
C SER A 314 -9.61 50.62 0.98
N GLU A 315 -10.31 51.25 0.02
CA GLU A 315 -11.37 52.23 0.35
C GLU A 315 -12.50 51.58 1.15
N ALA A 316 -12.90 50.37 0.75
CA ALA A 316 -13.88 49.53 1.44
C ALA A 316 -13.62 49.44 2.96
N ILE A 317 -12.41 49.00 3.33
CA ILE A 317 -12.04 48.81 4.74
C ILE A 317 -11.83 50.15 5.44
N ARG A 318 -11.31 51.18 4.75
CA ARG A 318 -11.15 52.53 5.33
C ARG A 318 -12.49 53.15 5.73
N THR A 319 -13.51 53.07 4.86
CA THR A 319 -14.86 53.58 5.16
C THR A 319 -15.47 52.83 6.34
N GLU A 320 -15.33 51.50 6.37
CA GLU A 320 -15.84 50.68 7.46
C GLU A 320 -15.12 50.99 8.79
N LEU A 321 -13.79 51.12 8.78
CA LEU A 321 -13.04 51.55 9.96
C LEU A 321 -13.44 52.95 10.42
N ALA A 322 -13.76 53.88 9.51
CA ALA A 322 -14.16 55.24 9.84
C ALA A 322 -15.50 55.25 10.57
N GLU A 323 -16.47 54.48 10.06
CA GLU A 323 -17.77 54.33 10.69
C GLU A 323 -17.68 53.65 12.07
N VAL A 324 -16.91 52.56 12.16
CA VAL A 324 -16.67 51.85 13.42
C VAL A 324 -15.94 52.74 14.43
N ALA A 325 -14.90 53.47 14.00
CA ALA A 325 -14.16 54.37 14.87
C ALA A 325 -15.04 55.51 15.37
N ALA A 326 -15.82 56.15 14.50
CA ALA A 326 -16.75 57.21 14.87
C ALA A 326 -17.76 56.72 15.93
N LYS A 327 -18.33 55.53 15.73
CA LYS A 327 -19.27 54.92 16.66
C LYS A 327 -18.62 54.54 18.00
N LYS A 328 -17.42 53.95 17.98
CA LYS A 328 -16.67 53.54 19.18
C LYS A 328 -16.29 54.73 20.05
N VAL A 329 -15.88 55.83 19.41
CA VAL A 329 -15.55 57.09 20.08
C VAL A 329 -16.79 57.69 20.75
N GLU A 330 -17.97 57.58 20.13
CA GLU A 330 -19.25 58.02 20.72
C GLU A 330 -19.66 57.16 21.92
N GLU A 331 -19.55 55.83 21.82
CA GLU A 331 -19.85 54.90 22.91
C GLU A 331 -18.94 55.11 24.14
N GLN A 332 -17.63 55.32 23.92
CA GLN A 332 -16.67 55.56 25.00
C GLN A 332 -16.77 56.95 25.63
N ALA A 333 -17.26 57.96 24.89
CA ALA A 333 -17.38 59.32 25.43
C ALA A 333 -18.50 59.44 26.50
N GLY A 334 -19.42 58.47 26.56
CA GLY A 334 -20.38 58.29 27.65
C GLY A 334 -21.30 59.48 27.93
N GLN A 335 -22.01 59.44 29.08
CA GLN A 335 -22.95 60.49 29.50
C GLN A 335 -22.29 61.67 30.26
N GLY A 336 -20.96 61.72 30.34
CA GLY A 336 -20.23 62.78 31.03
C GLY A 336 -20.09 64.08 30.22
N LEU A 337 -19.51 65.12 30.84
CA LEU A 337 -19.23 66.42 30.19
C LEU A 337 -18.43 66.28 28.88
N GLY A 338 -17.52 65.31 28.80
CA GLY A 338 -16.75 65.00 27.58
C GLY A 338 -17.61 64.44 26.45
N GLY A 339 -18.59 63.58 26.74
CA GLY A 339 -19.52 63.04 25.74
C GLY A 339 -20.58 64.04 25.29
N VAL A 340 -20.94 65.01 26.13
CA VAL A 340 -21.76 66.16 25.70
C VAL A 340 -20.95 67.06 24.75
N ALA A 341 -19.70 67.36 25.09
CA ALA A 341 -18.81 68.15 24.24
C ALA A 341 -18.52 67.46 22.89
N LEU A 342 -18.28 66.14 22.89
CA LEU A 342 -18.04 65.37 21.68
C LEU A 342 -19.28 65.33 20.77
N ARG A 343 -20.48 65.11 21.33
CA ARG A 343 -21.72 65.13 20.56
C ARG A 343 -21.96 66.51 19.95
N LEU A 344 -21.75 67.59 20.71
CA LEU A 344 -21.82 68.96 20.19
C LEU A 344 -20.78 69.20 19.09
N TYR A 345 -19.55 68.71 19.26
CA TYR A 345 -18.50 68.81 18.25
C TYR A 345 -18.88 68.11 16.95
N ARG A 346 -19.44 66.88 17.04
CA ARG A 346 -19.96 66.16 15.88
C ARG A 346 -21.12 66.91 15.22
N THR A 347 -22.06 67.47 15.99
CA THR A 347 -23.25 68.15 15.45
C THR A 347 -22.93 69.50 14.81
N PHE A 348 -21.97 70.26 15.34
CA PHE A 348 -21.64 71.59 14.85
C PHE A 348 -20.41 71.63 13.92
N ALA A 349 -19.57 70.59 13.94
CA ALA A 349 -18.35 70.48 13.14
C ALA A 349 -18.20 69.08 12.54
N GLU A 350 -19.29 68.54 11.97
CA GLU A 350 -19.36 67.20 11.38
C GLU A 350 -18.25 66.97 10.35
N ASP A 351 -18.06 67.93 9.44
CA ASP A 351 -17.02 67.86 8.40
C ASP A 351 -15.61 67.82 8.98
N ASP A 352 -15.34 68.51 10.10
CA ASP A 352 -14.02 68.51 10.74
C ASP A 352 -13.77 67.22 11.53
N PHE A 353 -14.81 66.69 12.18
CA PHE A 353 -14.75 65.42 12.89
C PHE A 353 -14.48 64.25 11.95
N GLN A 354 -15.23 64.15 10.85
CA GLN A 354 -15.03 63.10 9.85
C GLN A 354 -13.64 63.19 9.20
N ARG A 355 -13.20 64.40 8.81
CA ARG A 355 -11.84 64.61 8.27
C ARG A 355 -10.73 64.15 9.21
N ARG A 356 -10.90 64.30 10.53
CA ARG A 356 -9.90 63.84 11.51
C ARG A 356 -9.90 62.32 11.66
N ILE A 357 -11.06 61.68 11.61
CA ILE A 357 -11.16 60.21 11.62
C ILE A 357 -10.54 59.64 10.35
N ASP A 358 -10.88 60.20 9.19
CA ASP A 358 -10.32 59.78 7.90
C ASP A 358 -8.80 59.97 7.86
N ALA A 359 -8.30 61.11 8.36
CA ALA A 359 -6.86 61.37 8.47
C ALA A 359 -6.16 60.38 9.41
N ALA A 360 -6.75 60.07 10.57
CA ALA A 360 -6.19 59.09 11.50
C ALA A 360 -6.16 57.68 10.90
N ILE A 361 -7.19 57.30 10.14
CA ILE A 361 -7.26 56.00 9.45
C ILE A 361 -6.28 55.93 8.28
N ALA A 362 -6.06 57.02 7.56
CA ALA A 362 -5.07 57.09 6.49
C ALA A 362 -3.63 56.86 7.01
N GLU A 363 -3.36 57.16 8.28
CA GLU A 363 -2.05 56.93 8.91
C GLU A 363 -1.90 55.51 9.51
N LEU A 364 -3.00 54.77 9.72
CA LEU A 364 -2.98 53.42 10.32
C LEU A 364 -2.09 52.41 9.59
N PRO A 365 -2.05 52.30 8.25
CA PRO A 365 -1.20 51.33 7.56
C PRO A 365 0.28 51.45 7.94
N GLY A 366 0.78 52.67 8.14
CA GLY A 366 2.16 52.92 8.57
C GLY A 366 2.41 52.53 10.03
N ALA A 367 1.40 52.71 10.89
CA ALA A 367 1.46 52.41 12.32
C ALA A 367 1.50 50.90 12.65
N VAL A 368 1.19 50.02 11.69
CA VAL A 368 1.28 48.57 11.90
C VAL A 368 2.70 48.03 11.70
N SER A 369 3.59 48.73 10.97
CA SER A 369 4.95 48.27 10.71
C SER A 369 5.75 47.95 12.00
N PRO A 370 5.75 48.79 13.05
CA PRO A 370 6.39 48.47 14.33
C PRO A 370 5.71 47.33 15.09
N LEU A 371 4.44 47.04 14.79
CA LEU A 371 3.70 45.92 15.37
C LEU A 371 4.14 44.58 14.77
N LEU A 372 4.59 44.58 13.51
CA LEU A 372 5.16 43.41 12.85
C LEU A 372 6.46 42.93 13.51
N ASP A 373 7.15 43.78 14.26
CA ASP A 373 8.32 43.34 15.03
C ASP A 373 7.95 42.41 16.20
N ARG A 374 6.70 42.46 16.67
CA ARG A 374 6.20 41.47 17.65
C ARG A 374 5.99 40.09 17.03
N LEU A 375 5.99 39.96 15.69
CA LEU A 375 5.91 38.66 15.04
C LEU A 375 7.11 37.79 15.40
N ASP A 376 8.31 38.35 15.56
CA ASP A 376 9.48 37.57 15.96
C ASP A 376 9.26 36.90 17.31
N THR A 377 8.76 37.65 18.29
CA THR A 377 8.44 37.11 19.62
C THR A 377 7.34 36.06 19.56
N ALA A 378 6.37 36.20 18.65
CA ALA A 378 5.34 35.19 18.46
C ALA A 378 5.91 33.92 17.81
N LEU A 379 6.80 34.06 16.82
CA LEU A 379 7.50 32.98 16.14
C LEU A 379 8.41 32.22 17.11
N ASP A 380 9.12 32.90 18.01
CA ASP A 380 9.99 32.28 19.02
C ASP A 380 9.24 31.29 19.94
N GLN A 381 7.94 31.49 20.15
CA GLN A 381 7.12 30.60 20.98
C GLN A 381 6.54 29.40 20.21
N ILE A 382 6.62 29.38 18.88
CA ILE A 382 6.01 28.32 18.07
C ILE A 382 6.67 26.96 18.35
N PRO A 383 8.02 26.82 18.32
CA PRO A 383 8.66 25.52 18.52
C PRO A 383 8.26 24.90 19.87
N GLU A 384 8.29 25.67 20.95
CA GLU A 384 7.90 25.21 22.29
C GLU A 384 6.43 24.77 22.36
N LYS A 385 5.51 25.53 21.74
CA LYS A 385 4.07 25.19 21.72
C LYS A 385 3.77 23.95 20.90
N VAL A 386 4.51 23.73 19.81
CA VAL A 386 4.34 22.53 18.96
C VAL A 386 4.94 21.31 19.66
N GLU A 387 6.10 21.46 20.30
CA GLU A 387 6.77 20.41 21.08
C GLU A 387 5.94 20.00 22.30
N ALA A 388 5.31 20.95 23.00
CA ALA A 388 4.40 20.67 24.10
C ALA A 388 3.16 19.85 23.69
N ARG A 389 2.80 19.85 22.40
CA ARG A 389 1.69 19.07 21.83
C ARG A 389 2.17 17.92 20.94
N ALA A 390 3.44 17.55 21.01
CA ALA A 390 4.01 16.51 20.16
C ALA A 390 3.29 15.17 20.31
N ASP A 391 2.93 14.79 21.55
CA ASP A 391 2.20 13.55 21.83
C ASP A 391 0.77 13.57 21.28
N GLU A 392 0.08 14.73 21.33
CA GLU A 392 -1.25 14.89 20.73
C GLU A 392 -1.18 14.79 19.21
N LEU A 393 -0.17 15.40 18.60
CA LEU A 393 0.09 15.34 17.16
C LEU A 393 0.40 13.90 16.73
N GLU A 394 1.15 13.15 17.54
CA GLU A 394 1.41 11.73 17.30
C GLU A 394 0.16 10.88 17.38
N ALA A 395 -0.67 11.07 18.41
CA ALA A 395 -1.93 10.34 18.56
C ALA A 395 -2.87 10.64 17.39
N TRP A 396 -2.96 11.90 16.97
CA TRP A 396 -3.72 12.31 15.79
C TRP A 396 -3.16 11.68 14.51
N ALA A 397 -1.84 11.75 14.30
CA ALA A 397 -1.18 11.16 13.12
C ALA A 397 -1.37 9.64 13.08
N THR A 398 -1.27 8.98 14.23
CA THR A 398 -1.55 7.55 14.39
C THR A 398 -2.96 7.24 13.94
N LYS A 399 -3.95 7.95 14.49
CA LYS A 399 -5.36 7.76 14.10
C LYS A 399 -5.58 8.02 12.61
N ALA A 400 -4.99 9.08 12.06
CA ALA A 400 -5.10 9.40 10.64
C ALA A 400 -4.53 8.30 9.75
N VAL A 401 -3.31 7.81 10.06
CA VAL A 401 -2.66 6.74 9.30
C VAL A 401 -3.44 5.41 9.42
N LEU A 402 -3.89 5.04 10.62
CA LEU A 402 -4.66 3.81 10.81
C LEU A 402 -6.02 3.88 10.10
N SER A 403 -6.71 5.03 10.16
CA SER A 403 -7.98 5.23 9.45
C SER A 403 -7.82 5.24 7.93
N PHE A 404 -6.65 5.69 7.43
CA PHE A 404 -6.32 5.60 6.02
C PHE A 404 -6.14 4.13 5.60
N VAL A 405 -5.44 3.33 6.42
CA VAL A 405 -5.26 1.90 6.17
C VAL A 405 -6.60 1.15 6.20
N GLU A 406 -7.52 1.50 7.11
CA GLU A 406 -8.89 0.98 7.15
C GLU A 406 -9.69 1.29 5.87
N GLY A 407 -9.43 2.43 5.25
CA GLY A 407 -10.07 2.82 4.00
C GLY A 407 -9.48 2.15 2.74
N LEU A 408 -8.34 1.47 2.86
CA LEU A 408 -7.69 0.81 1.73
C LEU A 408 -8.18 -0.63 1.57
N ASP A 409 -8.88 -0.90 0.46
CA ASP A 409 -9.19 -2.27 0.05
C ASP A 409 -7.95 -2.93 -0.58
N VAL A 410 -7.06 -3.41 0.29
CA VAL A 410 -5.84 -4.12 -0.10
C VAL A 410 -6.16 -5.39 -0.90
N HIS A 411 -7.27 -6.06 -0.57
CA HIS A 411 -7.69 -7.27 -1.25
C HIS A 411 -8.06 -7.00 -2.72
N ALA A 412 -8.91 -6.00 -2.98
CA ALA A 412 -9.25 -5.59 -4.34
C ALA A 412 -8.00 -5.14 -5.12
N MET A 413 -7.14 -4.33 -4.50
CA MET A 413 -5.90 -3.87 -5.13
C MET A 413 -4.99 -5.02 -5.58
N ILE A 414 -4.82 -6.05 -4.74
CA ILE A 414 -4.00 -7.22 -5.07
C ILE A 414 -4.66 -8.06 -6.16
N ILE A 415 -5.98 -8.27 -6.10
CA ILE A 415 -6.70 -9.03 -7.14
C ILE A 415 -6.61 -8.33 -8.50
N ASP A 416 -6.83 -7.02 -8.55
CA ASP A 416 -6.78 -6.27 -9.80
C ASP A 416 -5.37 -6.22 -10.38
N ASN A 417 -4.34 -6.06 -9.54
CA ASN A 417 -2.96 -6.17 -9.98
C ASN A 417 -2.62 -7.60 -10.47
N ALA A 418 -3.13 -8.62 -9.79
CA ALA A 418 -2.89 -10.02 -10.16
C ALA A 418 -3.57 -10.40 -11.49
N ARG A 419 -4.74 -9.82 -11.81
CA ARG A 419 -5.38 -9.96 -13.13
C ARG A 419 -4.48 -9.48 -14.28
N GLY A 420 -3.60 -8.52 -14.02
CA GLY A 420 -2.61 -8.02 -14.97
C GLY A 420 -1.50 -9.01 -15.32
N TYR A 421 -1.33 -10.11 -14.57
CA TYR A 421 -0.29 -11.10 -14.86
C TYR A 421 -0.63 -11.97 -16.05
N ASP A 422 0.18 -11.88 -17.11
CA ASP A 422 0.08 -12.70 -18.30
C ASP A 422 0.47 -14.18 -18.07
N GLU A 423 0.21 -15.02 -19.06
CA GLU A 423 0.52 -16.44 -19.01
C GLU A 423 2.03 -16.69 -18.87
N ALA A 424 2.85 -15.88 -19.53
CA ALA A 424 4.30 -16.01 -19.50
C ALA A 424 4.89 -15.71 -18.11
N GLN A 425 4.30 -14.80 -17.36
CA GLN A 425 4.71 -14.43 -16.01
C GLN A 425 4.35 -15.52 -15.01
N LEU A 426 3.14 -16.08 -15.07
CA LEU A 426 2.76 -17.21 -14.23
C LEU A 426 3.66 -18.43 -14.51
N GLU A 427 3.93 -18.71 -15.79
CA GLU A 427 4.85 -19.78 -16.20
C GLU A 427 6.25 -19.56 -15.62
N ARG A 428 6.78 -18.33 -15.68
CA ARG A 428 8.10 -17.98 -15.13
C ARG A 428 8.18 -18.21 -13.63
N ILE A 429 7.18 -17.75 -12.88
CA ILE A 429 7.12 -17.90 -11.41
C ILE A 429 7.05 -19.38 -11.01
N LEU A 430 6.22 -20.17 -11.71
CA LEU A 430 6.09 -21.60 -11.42
C LEU A 430 7.35 -22.38 -11.83
N LYS A 431 7.95 -22.05 -12.98
CA LYS A 431 9.18 -22.71 -13.43
C LYS A 431 10.39 -22.38 -12.57
N SER A 432 10.54 -21.14 -12.08
CA SER A 432 11.68 -20.78 -11.23
C SER A 432 11.72 -21.58 -9.93
N THR A 433 10.56 -22.00 -9.42
CA THR A 433 10.44 -22.71 -8.14
C THR A 433 10.34 -24.23 -8.31
N SER A 434 9.72 -24.74 -9.39
CA SER A 434 9.42 -26.17 -9.53
C SER A 434 10.28 -26.94 -10.53
N ASN A 435 11.07 -26.29 -11.38
CA ASN A 435 11.76 -26.96 -12.48
C ASN A 435 12.74 -28.06 -12.00
N GLU A 436 13.42 -27.87 -10.88
CA GLU A 436 14.34 -28.86 -10.33
C GLU A 436 13.61 -30.14 -9.89
N GLN A 437 12.52 -29.98 -9.13
CA GLN A 437 11.64 -31.05 -8.66
C GLN A 437 11.05 -31.83 -9.84
N LEU A 438 10.53 -31.13 -10.85
CA LEU A 438 9.95 -31.76 -12.04
C LEU A 438 11.00 -32.56 -12.82
N ASN A 439 12.22 -32.03 -12.98
CA ASN A 439 13.30 -32.76 -13.64
C ASN A 439 13.71 -34.02 -12.87
N TYR A 440 13.69 -33.99 -11.53
CA TYR A 440 13.92 -35.18 -10.73
C TYR A 440 12.87 -36.26 -11.03
N ILE A 441 11.57 -35.92 -11.01
CA ILE A 441 10.49 -36.87 -11.35
C ILE A 441 10.72 -37.41 -12.76
N LYS A 442 11.05 -36.55 -13.74
CA LYS A 442 11.33 -36.93 -15.14
C LYS A 442 12.35 -38.05 -15.25
N TYR A 443 13.51 -37.88 -14.62
CA TYR A 443 14.56 -38.88 -14.68
C TYR A 443 14.26 -40.11 -13.80
N LEU A 444 13.57 -39.92 -12.67
CA LEU A 444 13.15 -41.01 -11.81
C LEU A 444 12.20 -41.96 -12.54
N GLY A 445 11.32 -41.43 -13.41
CA GLY A 445 10.47 -42.24 -14.28
C GLY A 445 11.27 -43.20 -15.17
N GLY A 446 12.45 -42.80 -15.63
CA GLY A 446 13.36 -43.67 -16.38
C GLY A 446 13.97 -44.79 -15.54
N ILE A 447 14.37 -44.48 -14.30
CA ILE A 447 14.88 -45.46 -13.33
C ILE A 447 13.77 -46.45 -12.95
N LEU A 448 12.57 -45.95 -12.67
CA LEU A 448 11.43 -46.79 -12.31
C LEU A 448 11.03 -47.67 -13.49
N GLY A 449 11.06 -47.15 -14.72
CA GLY A 449 10.82 -47.92 -15.93
C GLY A 449 11.86 -49.03 -16.15
N LEU A 450 13.14 -48.78 -15.80
CA LEU A 450 14.19 -49.80 -15.79
C LEU A 450 13.83 -50.94 -14.82
N PHE A 451 13.49 -50.60 -13.57
CA PHE A 451 13.06 -51.60 -12.58
C PHE A 451 11.77 -52.31 -12.99
N GLY A 452 10.80 -51.62 -13.57
CA GLY A 452 9.58 -52.20 -14.13
C GLY A 452 9.89 -53.17 -15.28
N GLY A 453 10.86 -52.84 -16.13
CA GLY A 453 11.35 -53.74 -17.18
C GLY A 453 11.95 -55.04 -16.64
N LEU A 454 12.62 -55.01 -15.48
CA LEU A 454 13.09 -56.22 -14.80
C LEU A 454 11.92 -57.08 -14.32
N VAL A 455 10.84 -56.48 -13.82
CA VAL A 455 9.61 -57.19 -13.45
C VAL A 455 8.95 -57.82 -14.68
N ILE A 456 8.85 -57.08 -15.78
CA ILE A 456 8.23 -57.57 -17.02
C ILE A 456 9.03 -58.75 -17.60
N TRP A 457 10.37 -58.66 -17.54
CA TRP A 457 11.25 -59.70 -18.06
C TRP A 457 11.20 -61.00 -17.25
N GLN A 458 11.30 -60.94 -15.91
CA GLN A 458 11.22 -62.11 -15.03
C GLN A 458 10.43 -61.78 -13.75
N PRO A 459 9.10 -61.97 -13.72
CA PRO A 459 8.25 -61.48 -12.63
C PRO A 459 8.60 -62.06 -11.26
N LEU A 460 8.72 -63.38 -11.15
CA LEU A 460 8.93 -64.06 -9.86
C LEU A 460 10.30 -63.74 -9.26
N ALA A 461 11.36 -63.82 -10.07
CA ALA A 461 12.72 -63.53 -9.62
C ALA A 461 12.88 -62.05 -9.22
N SER A 462 12.37 -61.13 -10.04
CA SER A 462 12.44 -59.69 -9.77
C SER A 462 11.65 -59.30 -8.53
N LEU A 463 10.44 -59.83 -8.33
CA LEU A 463 9.66 -59.57 -7.11
C LEU A 463 10.35 -60.10 -5.85
N ALA A 464 10.96 -61.28 -5.90
CA ALA A 464 11.73 -61.81 -4.78
C ALA A 464 12.93 -60.91 -4.43
N VAL A 465 13.70 -60.48 -5.46
CA VAL A 465 14.83 -59.55 -5.27
C VAL A 465 14.36 -58.21 -4.67
N PHE A 466 13.28 -57.63 -5.19
CA PHE A 466 12.75 -56.37 -4.67
C PHE A 466 12.21 -56.50 -3.25
N ALA A 467 11.56 -57.61 -2.91
CA ALA A 467 11.09 -57.88 -1.54
C ALA A 467 12.27 -57.95 -0.55
N VAL A 468 13.32 -58.69 -0.89
CA VAL A 468 14.53 -58.79 -0.07
C VAL A 468 15.22 -57.43 0.09
N LEU A 469 15.37 -56.68 -1.02
CA LEU A 469 16.02 -55.37 -0.99
C LEU A 469 15.21 -54.36 -0.17
N THR A 470 13.87 -54.38 -0.29
CA THR A 470 12.98 -53.51 0.49
C THR A 470 13.06 -53.82 1.98
N LEU A 471 13.02 -55.11 2.36
CA LEU A 471 13.18 -55.54 3.75
C LEU A 471 14.56 -55.16 4.31
N ALA A 472 15.62 -55.28 3.51
CA ALA A 472 16.97 -54.89 3.91
C ALA A 472 17.08 -53.38 4.15
N VAL A 473 16.54 -52.55 3.24
CA VAL A 473 16.51 -51.09 3.38
C VAL A 473 15.68 -50.68 4.60
N TRP A 474 14.49 -51.28 4.79
CA TRP A 474 13.64 -51.02 5.96
C TRP A 474 14.33 -51.40 7.26
N GLY A 475 14.99 -52.55 7.31
CA GLY A 475 15.77 -52.98 8.48
C GLY A 475 16.93 -52.03 8.79
N LEU A 476 17.65 -51.56 7.75
CA LEU A 476 18.74 -50.60 7.91
C LEU A 476 18.23 -49.24 8.42
N ASP A 477 17.12 -48.75 7.87
CA ASP A 477 16.51 -47.49 8.29
C ASP A 477 16.05 -47.56 9.75
N GLU A 478 15.35 -48.63 10.14
CA GLU A 478 14.91 -48.86 11.52
C GLU A 478 16.10 -48.93 12.49
N VAL A 479 17.22 -49.56 12.08
CA VAL A 479 18.46 -49.58 12.87
C VAL A 479 19.06 -48.17 13.02
N LEU A 480 19.11 -47.38 11.93
CA LEU A 480 19.63 -46.02 11.96
C LEU A 480 18.77 -45.06 12.78
N VAL A 481 17.45 -45.18 12.69
CA VAL A 481 16.49 -44.40 13.50
C VAL A 481 16.61 -44.75 14.97
N ARG A 482 16.69 -46.04 15.31
CA ARG A 482 16.92 -46.49 16.69
C ARG A 482 18.28 -46.04 17.22
N ALA A 483 19.32 -46.02 16.39
CA ALA A 483 20.64 -45.53 16.78
C ALA A 483 20.62 -44.01 17.07
N ARG A 484 19.92 -43.20 16.25
CA ARG A 484 19.76 -41.75 16.53
C ARG A 484 18.97 -41.48 17.80
N ARG A 485 17.89 -42.23 18.06
CA ARG A 485 17.08 -42.10 19.29
C ARG A 485 17.80 -42.51 20.57
N LYS A 486 18.93 -43.22 20.49
CA LYS A 486 19.77 -43.58 21.64
C LYS A 486 20.89 -42.58 21.92
N VAL A 487 21.15 -41.66 20.97
CA VAL A 487 22.24 -40.66 21.05
C VAL A 487 21.70 -39.26 21.35
N ALA A 488 20.43 -39.00 21.06
CA ALA A 488 19.66 -37.89 21.62
C ALA A 488 19.03 -38.32 22.96
#